data_AF-A0A350HBY2-F1
#
_entry.id   AF-A0A350HBY2-F1
#
_cell.length_a   1.000
_cell.length_b   1.000
_cell.length_c   1.000
_cell.angle_alpha   90.00
_cell.angle_beta   90.00
_cell.angle_gamma   90.00
#
_symmetry.space_group_name_H-M   'P 1'
#
loop_
_entity.id
_entity.type
_entity.pdbx_description
1 polymer ?
#
loop_
_entity_poly.entity_id
_entity_poly.type
_entity_poly.pdbx_seq_one_letter_code
_entity_poly.pdbx_strand_id
1 'polypeptide(L)'
;MKEYCFKCDDMMDAIVKKKKEAFKVKGEPIEMVNEVLFCKKCNSEMSNEEYDSRSLERAFVEYRKRHNILSPAEIKSIREKYKVSQKDFALILGFGEITITRYENGMIPDKPYSELIKMMEDKGNFLRAIRESKLSDKDKNRIIGKIDILDINSDNGKSQKLEFSTLFKTKLTSTIIEELTAKKRKTKEIRIECNFDQCKDDMYNEFNLGVENG
;
A
#
# COMPACT_ATOMS: atom_id res chain seq x y z
N MET A 1 31.12 -17.17 23.53
CA MET A 1 31.29 -15.91 22.78
C MET A 1 32.15 -14.97 23.60
N LYS A 2 32.93 -14.10 22.95
CA LYS A 2 33.73 -13.08 23.62
C LYS A 2 33.06 -11.72 23.45
N GLU A 3 32.96 -10.98 24.54
CA GLU A 3 32.32 -9.67 24.57
C GLU A 3 33.18 -8.70 25.41
N TYR A 4 33.02 -7.40 25.20
CA TYR A 4 33.78 -6.41 25.96
C TYR A 4 33.20 -6.24 27.37
N CYS A 5 34.06 -6.32 28.39
CA CYS A 5 33.66 -6.22 29.79
C CYS A 5 34.15 -4.91 30.42
N PHE A 6 33.24 -3.95 30.66
CA PHE A 6 33.58 -2.64 31.27
C PHE A 6 34.30 -2.72 32.63
N LYS A 7 34.08 -3.78 33.42
CA LYS A 7 34.80 -3.96 34.70
C LYS A 7 36.20 -4.54 34.57
N CYS A 8 36.47 -5.27 33.49
CA CYS A 8 37.78 -5.87 33.23
C CYS A 8 38.60 -5.05 32.23
N ASP A 9 37.94 -4.14 31.52
CA ASP A 9 38.49 -3.33 30.44
C ASP A 9 39.14 -4.18 29.34
N ASP A 10 38.51 -5.31 29.00
CA ASP A 10 39.05 -6.29 28.04
C ASP A 10 37.93 -7.17 27.45
N MET A 11 38.26 -7.89 26.37
CA MET A 11 37.42 -8.89 25.73
C MET A 11 37.41 -10.19 26.53
N MET A 12 36.27 -10.49 27.15
CA MET A 12 36.09 -11.61 28.06
C MET A 12 35.09 -12.63 27.54
N ASP A 13 35.29 -13.89 27.90
CA ASP A 13 34.26 -14.91 27.67
C ASP A 13 33.00 -14.57 28.48
N ALA A 14 31.86 -14.60 27.80
CA ALA A 14 30.55 -14.37 28.39
C ALA A 14 29.81 -15.68 28.68
N ILE A 15 29.03 -15.70 29.75
CA ILE A 15 28.07 -16.74 30.09
C ILE A 15 26.65 -16.18 30.10
N VAL A 16 25.69 -16.92 29.55
CA VAL A 16 24.28 -16.53 29.54
C VAL A 16 23.64 -16.92 30.86
N LYS A 17 22.95 -15.98 31.51
CA LYS A 17 22.14 -16.25 32.71
C LYS A 17 20.74 -15.68 32.55
N LYS A 18 19.78 -16.29 33.24
CA LYS A 18 18.41 -15.76 33.33
C LYS A 18 18.34 -14.71 34.44
N LYS A 19 17.78 -13.53 34.13
CA LYS A 19 17.62 -12.42 35.07
C LYS A 19 16.21 -11.84 34.93
N LYS A 20 15.60 -11.43 36.04
CA LYS A 20 14.35 -10.66 36.03
C LYS A 20 14.67 -9.20 35.75
N GLU A 21 14.00 -8.63 34.76
CA GLU A 21 14.21 -7.25 34.32
C GLU A 21 12.87 -6.58 34.04
N ALA A 22 12.85 -5.26 34.18
CA ALA A 22 11.68 -4.44 33.91
C ALA A 22 12.00 -3.40 32.83
N PHE A 23 11.24 -3.41 31.73
CA PHE A 23 11.39 -2.45 30.64
C PHE A 23 10.22 -1.48 30.64
N LYS A 24 10.48 -0.18 30.52
CA LYS A 24 9.43 0.83 30.46
C LYS A 24 8.96 1.01 29.01
N VAL A 25 7.79 0.46 28.68
CA VAL A 25 7.18 0.56 27.34
C VAL A 25 5.99 1.52 27.42
N LYS A 26 6.09 2.66 26.72
CA LYS A 26 5.08 3.75 26.74
C LYS A 26 4.62 4.16 28.16
N GLY A 27 5.54 4.15 29.12
CA GLY A 27 5.27 4.52 30.51
C GLY A 27 4.97 3.35 31.44
N GLU A 28 4.61 2.17 30.91
CA GLU A 28 4.27 0.98 31.70
C GLU A 28 5.50 0.09 31.92
N PRO A 29 5.76 -0.41 33.15
CA PRO A 29 6.79 -1.41 33.40
C PRO A 29 6.34 -2.81 32.94
N ILE A 30 7.14 -3.41 32.06
CA ILE A 30 6.99 -4.79 31.61
C ILE A 30 8.06 -5.64 32.29
N GLU A 31 7.65 -6.43 33.29
CA GLU A 31 8.53 -7.35 34.02
C GLU A 31 8.60 -8.71 33.33
N MET A 32 9.82 -9.19 33.06
CA MET A 32 10.02 -10.49 32.44
C MET A 32 11.39 -11.09 32.75
N VAL A 33 11.52 -12.40 32.53
CA VAL A 33 12.79 -13.12 32.64
C VAL A 33 13.49 -13.13 31.28
N ASN A 34 14.68 -12.53 31.22
CA ASN A 34 15.51 -12.43 30.03
C ASN A 34 16.84 -13.16 30.19
N GLU A 35 17.46 -13.43 29.05
CA GLU A 35 18.81 -13.97 28.95
C GLU A 35 19.77 -12.79 28.86
N VAL A 36 20.69 -12.72 29.81
CA VAL A 36 21.64 -11.61 29.95
C VAL A 36 23.05 -12.19 30.03
N LEU A 37 24.01 -11.50 29.43
CA LEU A 37 25.41 -11.91 29.44
C LEU A 37 26.12 -11.45 30.71
N PHE A 38 26.94 -12.34 31.26
CA PHE A 38 27.80 -12.07 32.40
C PHE A 38 29.24 -12.44 32.08
N CYS A 39 30.20 -11.63 32.55
CA CYS A 39 31.61 -11.90 32.42
C CYS A 39 32.01 -13.15 33.22
N LYS A 40 32.67 -14.12 32.58
CA LYS A 40 33.12 -15.35 33.24
C LYS A 40 34.18 -15.10 34.33
N LYS A 41 34.93 -14.00 34.27
CA LYS A 41 35.99 -13.65 35.22
C LYS A 41 35.48 -12.87 36.43
N CYS A 42 34.84 -11.72 36.20
CA CYS A 42 34.43 -10.81 37.29
C CYS A 42 32.93 -10.85 37.59
N ASN A 43 32.16 -11.64 36.84
CA ASN A 43 30.72 -11.84 37.03
C ASN A 43 29.88 -10.55 36.91
N SER A 44 30.40 -9.52 36.25
CA SER A 44 29.59 -8.34 35.89
C SER A 44 28.71 -8.61 34.69
N GLU A 45 27.57 -7.94 34.65
CA GLU A 45 26.71 -7.88 33.47
C GLU A 45 27.43 -7.24 32.29
N MET A 46 27.18 -7.74 31.10
CA MET A 46 27.77 -7.30 29.84
C MET A 46 26.63 -7.01 28.86
N SER A 47 26.74 -5.88 28.15
CA SER A 47 25.80 -5.54 27.07
C SER A 47 26.19 -6.29 25.80
N ASN A 48 25.19 -6.77 25.08
CA ASN A 48 25.34 -7.30 23.74
C ASN A 48 24.08 -6.97 22.96
N GLU A 49 24.29 -6.37 21.78
CA GLU A 49 23.22 -5.84 20.94
C GLU A 49 22.13 -6.89 20.61
N GLU A 50 22.50 -8.14 20.38
CA GLU A 50 21.55 -9.20 20.05
C GLU A 50 20.67 -9.58 21.26
N TYR A 51 21.27 -9.78 22.44
CA TYR A 51 20.54 -10.13 23.66
C TYR A 51 19.68 -8.96 24.15
N ASP A 52 20.21 -7.74 24.06
CA ASP A 52 19.51 -6.51 24.45
C ASP A 52 18.32 -6.25 23.52
N SER A 53 18.51 -6.36 22.20
CA SER A 53 17.44 -6.22 21.21
C SER A 53 16.36 -7.28 21.37
N ARG A 54 16.75 -8.54 21.60
CA ARG A 54 15.79 -9.64 21.83
C ARG A 54 14.96 -9.40 23.09
N SER A 55 15.57 -8.90 24.16
CA SER A 55 14.89 -8.57 25.40
C SER A 55 13.89 -7.43 25.23
N LEU A 56 14.27 -6.38 24.49
CA LEU A 56 13.38 -5.27 24.15
C LEU A 56 12.19 -5.70 23.27
N GLU A 57 12.42 -6.50 22.23
CA GLU A 57 11.34 -6.97 21.36
C GLU A 57 10.34 -7.84 22.15
N ARG A 58 10.83 -8.68 23.06
CA ARG A 58 9.95 -9.46 23.95
C ARG A 58 9.08 -8.56 24.84
N ALA A 59 9.65 -7.47 25.36
CA ALA A 59 8.88 -6.49 26.14
C ALA A 59 7.81 -5.80 25.28
N PHE A 60 8.13 -5.47 24.03
CA PHE A 60 7.18 -4.87 23.09
C PHE A 60 6.05 -5.84 22.70
N VAL A 61 6.37 -7.12 22.46
CA VAL A 61 5.36 -8.16 22.21
C VAL A 61 4.41 -8.31 23.39
N GLU A 62 4.95 -8.34 24.61
CA GLU A 62 4.15 -8.44 25.83
C GLU A 62 3.24 -7.21 26.00
N TYR A 63 3.77 -6.01 25.79
CA TYR A 63 2.97 -4.77 25.81
C TYR A 63 1.83 -4.83 24.79
N ARG A 64 2.10 -5.25 23.55
CA ARG A 64 1.06 -5.38 22.51
C ARG A 64 -0.04 -6.34 22.91
N LYS A 65 0.31 -7.49 23.49
CA LYS A 65 -0.66 -8.49 23.96
C LYS A 65 -1.58 -7.92 25.03
N ARG A 66 -1.03 -7.23 26.04
CA ARG A 66 -1.81 -6.63 27.14
C ARG A 66 -2.81 -5.59 26.65
N HIS A 67 -2.43 -4.82 25.62
CA HIS A 67 -3.24 -3.72 25.09
C HIS A 67 -4.05 -4.07 23.84
N ASN A 68 -4.01 -5.33 23.38
CA ASN A 68 -4.65 -5.80 22.15
C ASN A 68 -4.24 -4.97 20.91
N ILE A 69 -2.96 -4.63 20.83
CA ILE A 69 -2.37 -3.85 19.74
C ILE A 69 -1.84 -4.80 18.67
N LEU A 70 -2.10 -4.49 17.40
CA LEU A 70 -1.63 -5.27 16.26
C LEU A 70 -0.09 -5.32 16.23
N SER A 71 0.42 -6.51 15.94
CA SER A 71 1.82 -6.75 15.61
C SER A 71 2.16 -6.19 14.22
N PRO A 72 3.46 -5.94 13.95
CA PRO A 72 3.90 -5.51 12.61
C PRO A 72 3.46 -6.46 11.50
N ALA A 73 3.47 -7.77 11.77
CA ALA A 73 3.04 -8.80 10.83
C ALA A 73 1.53 -8.73 10.54
N GLU A 74 0.69 -8.50 11.56
CA GLU A 74 -0.76 -8.36 11.38
C GLU A 74 -1.12 -7.08 10.60
N ILE A 75 -0.45 -5.96 10.88
CA ILE A 75 -0.64 -4.71 10.11
C ILE A 75 -0.29 -4.95 8.65
N LYS A 76 0.86 -5.59 8.40
CA LYS A 76 1.31 -5.94 7.05
C LYS A 76 0.31 -6.86 6.35
N SER A 77 -0.22 -7.89 7.03
CA SER A 77 -1.18 -8.82 6.42
C SER A 77 -2.50 -8.14 6.05
N ILE A 78 -3.01 -7.23 6.89
CA ILE A 78 -4.23 -6.45 6.60
C ILE A 78 -4.01 -5.60 5.35
N ARG A 79 -2.87 -4.93 5.24
CA ARG A 79 -2.53 -4.14 4.05
C ARG A 79 -2.40 -5.00 2.79
N GLU A 80 -1.69 -6.11 2.90
CA GLU A 80 -1.37 -6.99 1.77
C GLU A 80 -2.60 -7.74 1.25
N LYS A 81 -3.63 -7.94 2.08
CA LYS A 81 -4.96 -8.42 1.67
C LYS A 81 -5.49 -7.67 0.45
N TYR A 82 -5.26 -6.36 0.38
CA TYR A 82 -5.73 -5.50 -0.72
C TYR A 82 -4.64 -5.15 -1.74
N LYS A 83 -3.43 -5.71 -1.59
CA LYS A 83 -2.26 -5.46 -2.47
C LYS A 83 -1.96 -3.97 -2.69
N VAL A 84 -2.13 -3.16 -1.65
CA VAL A 84 -1.78 -1.74 -1.67
C VAL A 84 -0.39 -1.49 -1.07
N SER A 85 0.26 -0.43 -1.53
CA SER A 85 1.56 -0.01 -0.99
C SER A 85 1.41 0.56 0.42
N GLN A 86 2.51 0.62 1.20
CA GLN A 86 2.50 1.26 2.52
C GLN A 86 2.04 2.72 2.45
N LYS A 87 2.47 3.44 1.40
CA LYS A 87 2.09 4.83 1.13
C LYS A 87 0.59 4.96 0.83
N ASP A 88 0.06 4.17 -0.10
CA ASP A 88 -1.38 4.21 -0.45
C ASP A 88 -2.22 3.87 0.78
N PHE A 89 -1.82 2.86 1.57
CA PHE A 89 -2.52 2.47 2.79
C PHE A 89 -2.52 3.57 3.86
N ALA A 90 -1.38 4.25 4.05
CA ALA A 90 -1.29 5.40 4.96
C ALA A 90 -2.25 6.53 4.52
N LEU A 91 -2.28 6.85 3.23
CA LEU A 91 -3.17 7.89 2.69
C LEU A 91 -4.65 7.54 2.78
N ILE A 92 -5.01 6.26 2.59
CA ILE A 92 -6.39 5.76 2.76
C ILE A 92 -6.84 5.96 4.22
N LEU A 93 -5.97 5.69 5.18
CA LEU A 93 -6.23 5.84 6.61
C LEU A 93 -6.13 7.29 7.12
N GLY A 94 -5.71 8.23 6.27
CA GLY A 94 -5.48 9.62 6.67
C GLY A 94 -4.21 9.82 7.53
N PHE A 95 -3.29 8.86 7.52
CA PHE A 95 -2.00 8.96 8.21
C PHE A 95 -0.96 9.69 7.35
N GLY A 96 0.11 10.16 7.99
CA GLY A 96 1.31 10.61 7.29
C GLY A 96 1.97 9.43 6.55
N GLU A 97 2.58 9.69 5.38
CA GLU A 97 3.03 8.64 4.43
C GLU A 97 3.94 7.57 5.04
N ILE A 98 4.76 7.92 6.03
CA ILE A 98 5.77 7.03 6.66
C ILE A 98 5.19 6.23 7.84
N THR A 99 3.98 6.57 8.29
CA THR A 99 3.40 6.03 9.54
C THR A 99 3.25 4.51 9.49
N ILE A 100 2.70 3.98 8.39
CA ILE A 100 2.53 2.53 8.20
C ILE A 100 3.88 1.82 8.13
N THR A 101 4.87 2.40 7.46
CA THR A 101 6.24 1.86 7.42
C THR A 101 6.84 1.73 8.82
N ARG A 102 6.63 2.72 9.70
CA ARG A 102 7.10 2.64 11.10
C ARG A 102 6.44 1.50 11.86
N TYR A 103 5.12 1.35 11.72
CA TYR A 103 4.39 0.28 12.41
C TYR A 103 4.78 -1.11 11.90
N GLU A 104 4.93 -1.28 10.59
CA GLU A 104 5.41 -2.53 9.99
C GLU A 104 6.88 -2.84 10.33
N ASN A 105 7.65 -1.84 10.76
CA ASN A 105 9.03 -1.99 11.23
C ASN A 105 9.15 -2.12 12.77
N GLY A 106 8.05 -2.29 13.50
CA GLY A 106 8.11 -2.56 14.94
C GLY A 106 7.79 -1.38 15.86
N MET A 107 7.51 -0.17 15.33
CA MET A 107 6.98 0.90 16.17
C MET A 107 5.59 0.51 16.72
N ILE A 108 5.36 0.74 18.01
CA ILE A 108 4.07 0.42 18.64
C ILE A 108 3.06 1.54 18.36
N PRO A 109 1.99 1.30 17.58
CA PRO A 109 0.94 2.30 17.39
C PRO A 109 0.21 2.61 18.69
N ASP A 110 -0.45 3.76 18.76
CA ASP A 110 -1.46 3.99 19.79
C ASP A 110 -2.67 3.09 19.55
N LYS A 111 -3.37 2.73 20.63
CA LYS A 111 -4.51 1.82 20.57
C LYS A 111 -5.57 2.25 19.54
N PRO A 112 -5.99 3.53 19.44
CA PRO A 112 -6.96 3.95 18.42
C PRO A 112 -6.47 3.74 16.98
N TYR A 113 -5.18 3.94 16.72
CA TYR A 113 -4.61 3.71 15.39
C TYR A 113 -4.54 2.22 15.06
N SER A 114 -4.21 1.39 16.05
CA SER A 114 -4.25 -0.07 15.91
C SER A 114 -5.67 -0.57 15.60
N GLU A 115 -6.67 -0.07 16.32
CA GLU A 115 -8.08 -0.42 16.10
C GLU A 115 -8.57 0.03 14.72
N LEU A 116 -8.20 1.24 14.29
CA LEU A 116 -8.52 1.74 12.96
C LEU A 116 -7.94 0.84 11.85
N ILE A 117 -6.67 0.43 11.98
CA ILE A 117 -6.05 -0.51 11.04
C ILE A 117 -6.81 -1.84 11.05
N LYS A 118 -7.16 -2.35 12.24
CA LYS A 118 -7.92 -3.61 12.38
C LYS A 118 -9.27 -3.54 11.68
N MET A 119 -9.98 -2.41 11.74
CA MET A 119 -11.25 -2.23 11.03
C MET A 119 -11.13 -2.38 9.51
N MET A 120 -9.95 -2.11 8.94
CA MET A 120 -9.70 -2.28 7.50
C MET A 120 -9.63 -3.75 7.08
N GLU A 121 -9.56 -4.69 8.02
CA GLU A 121 -9.72 -6.11 7.70
C GLU A 121 -11.09 -6.38 7.06
N ASP A 122 -12.12 -5.61 7.44
CA ASP A 122 -13.41 -5.64 6.74
C ASP A 122 -13.33 -4.86 5.42
N LYS A 123 -13.78 -5.53 4.34
CA LYS A 123 -13.74 -4.99 2.98
C LYS A 123 -14.66 -3.77 2.83
N GLY A 124 -15.84 -3.79 3.46
CA GLY A 124 -16.79 -2.69 3.39
C GLY A 124 -16.21 -1.40 3.99
N ASN A 125 -15.57 -1.53 5.15
CA ASN A 125 -14.85 -0.45 5.80
C ASN A 125 -13.69 0.07 4.93
N PHE A 126 -12.91 -0.83 4.32
CA PHE A 126 -11.78 -0.44 3.49
C PHE A 126 -12.22 0.33 2.22
N LEU A 127 -13.29 -0.14 1.54
CA LEU A 127 -13.84 0.57 0.39
C LEU A 127 -14.40 1.94 0.76
N ARG A 128 -15.04 2.07 1.93
CA ARG A 128 -15.50 3.37 2.45
C ARG A 128 -14.32 4.31 2.69
N ALA A 129 -13.27 3.83 3.35
CA ALA A 129 -12.06 4.60 3.61
C ALA A 129 -11.41 5.10 2.31
N ILE A 130 -11.34 4.27 1.26
CA ILE A 130 -10.82 4.71 -0.05
C ILE A 130 -11.65 5.86 -0.62
N ARG A 131 -12.98 5.77 -0.57
CA ARG A 131 -13.88 6.81 -1.13
C ARG A 131 -13.72 8.14 -0.40
N GLU A 132 -13.57 8.10 0.92
CA GLU A 132 -13.43 9.28 1.80
C GLU A 132 -11.99 9.83 1.84
N SER A 133 -11.01 9.07 1.37
CA SER A 133 -9.60 9.49 1.37
C SER A 133 -9.33 10.70 0.47
N LYS A 134 -8.19 11.36 0.71
CA LYS A 134 -7.67 12.47 -0.10
C LYS A 134 -6.95 12.03 -1.38
N LEU A 135 -7.03 10.75 -1.74
CA LEU A 135 -6.45 10.23 -2.98
C LEU A 135 -7.12 10.87 -4.21
N SER A 136 -6.37 10.93 -5.32
CA SER A 136 -6.95 11.33 -6.61
C SER A 136 -8.00 10.31 -7.07
N ASP A 137 -9.02 10.73 -7.82
CA ASP A 137 -10.03 9.81 -8.35
C ASP A 137 -9.42 8.71 -9.22
N LYS A 138 -8.34 9.05 -9.94
CA LYS A 138 -7.55 8.09 -10.71
C LYS A 138 -6.97 6.99 -9.81
N ASP A 139 -6.39 7.37 -8.66
CA ASP A 139 -5.83 6.41 -7.71
C ASP A 139 -6.89 5.59 -7.00
N LYS A 140 -7.99 6.22 -6.59
CA LYS A 140 -9.14 5.51 -6.02
C LYS A 140 -9.65 4.43 -6.97
N ASN A 141 -9.90 4.78 -8.24
CA ASN A 141 -10.37 3.85 -9.25
C ASN A 141 -9.35 2.74 -9.54
N ARG A 142 -8.05 3.07 -9.58
CA ARG A 142 -6.97 2.09 -9.73
C ARG A 142 -6.96 1.07 -8.60
N ILE A 143 -7.14 1.51 -7.35
CA ILE A 143 -7.12 0.63 -6.17
C ILE A 143 -8.40 -0.21 -6.10
N ILE A 144 -9.57 0.41 -6.29
CA ILE A 144 -10.86 -0.30 -6.29
C ILE A 144 -10.89 -1.38 -7.38
N GLY A 145 -10.49 -1.04 -8.61
CA GLY A 145 -10.45 -2.02 -9.70
C GLY A 145 -9.50 -3.19 -9.42
N LYS A 146 -8.41 -2.98 -8.66
CA LYS A 146 -7.56 -4.09 -8.20
C LYS A 146 -8.28 -5.00 -7.20
N ILE A 147 -9.04 -4.43 -6.26
CA ILE A 147 -9.79 -5.18 -5.26
C ILE A 147 -10.85 -6.05 -5.94
N ASP A 148 -11.60 -5.50 -6.90
CA ASP A 148 -12.62 -6.24 -7.65
C ASP A 148 -12.02 -7.45 -8.39
N ILE A 149 -10.83 -7.30 -8.98
CA ILE A 149 -10.09 -8.41 -9.61
C ILE A 149 -9.68 -9.47 -8.58
N LEU A 150 -9.35 -9.09 -7.34
CA LEU A 150 -8.98 -10.04 -6.29
C LEU A 150 -10.18 -10.90 -5.83
N ASP A 151 -11.38 -10.34 -5.82
CA ASP A 151 -12.60 -11.09 -5.50
C ASP A 151 -12.88 -12.14 -6.58
N ILE A 152 -12.82 -11.73 -7.85
CA ILE A 152 -13.03 -12.63 -9.01
C ILE A 152 -12.08 -13.83 -8.95
N ASN A 153 -10.85 -13.64 -8.47
CA ASN A 153 -9.87 -14.71 -8.36
C ASN A 153 -10.07 -15.61 -7.12
N SER A 154 -10.70 -15.12 -6.05
CA SER A 154 -11.00 -15.91 -4.85
C SER A 154 -12.21 -16.84 -5.05
N ASP A 155 -13.19 -16.42 -5.85
CA ASP A 155 -14.39 -17.22 -6.17
C ASP A 155 -14.16 -18.27 -7.26
N ASN A 156 -13.04 -18.19 -8.00
CA ASN A 156 -12.67 -19.15 -9.05
C ASN A 156 -12.23 -20.55 -8.54
N GLY A 157 -12.37 -20.82 -7.25
CA GLY A 157 -12.39 -22.17 -6.69
C GLY A 157 -13.69 -22.95 -6.92
N LYS A 158 -14.78 -22.30 -7.42
CA LYS A 158 -16.05 -22.97 -7.75
C LYS A 158 -16.70 -22.40 -9.04
N SER A 159 -16.36 -23.00 -10.18
CA SER A 159 -17.29 -23.27 -11.30
C SER A 159 -17.85 -22.18 -12.25
N GLN A 160 -17.33 -20.94 -12.36
CA GLN A 160 -17.86 -19.97 -13.36
C GLN A 160 -16.83 -19.32 -14.32
N LYS A 161 -15.73 -20.02 -14.61
CA LYS A 161 -14.61 -19.46 -15.39
C LYS A 161 -14.86 -19.31 -16.91
N LEU A 162 -15.97 -19.78 -17.47
CA LEU A 162 -16.16 -19.79 -18.94
C LEU A 162 -17.20 -18.80 -19.49
N GLU A 163 -18.11 -18.26 -18.68
CA GLU A 163 -19.20 -17.44 -19.24
C GLU A 163 -18.93 -15.93 -19.20
N PHE A 164 -18.25 -15.42 -18.17
CA PHE A 164 -18.13 -13.96 -17.98
C PHE A 164 -17.11 -13.28 -18.91
N SER A 165 -16.01 -13.96 -19.26
CA SER A 165 -15.01 -13.40 -20.19
C SER A 165 -15.57 -13.21 -21.59
N THR A 166 -16.51 -14.08 -21.96
CA THR A 166 -17.20 -14.08 -23.24
C THR A 166 -18.24 -12.97 -23.26
N LEU A 167 -19.01 -12.82 -22.17
CA LEU A 167 -20.06 -11.80 -22.05
C LEU A 167 -19.51 -10.36 -22.01
N PHE A 168 -18.38 -10.14 -21.34
CA PHE A 168 -17.80 -8.79 -21.24
C PHE A 168 -17.13 -8.37 -22.55
N LYS A 169 -16.45 -9.30 -23.25
CA LYS A 169 -15.89 -9.05 -24.57
C LYS A 169 -16.98 -8.74 -25.59
N THR A 170 -18.07 -9.51 -25.62
CA THR A 170 -19.17 -9.27 -26.57
C THR A 170 -19.85 -7.93 -26.31
N LYS A 171 -20.12 -7.60 -25.04
CA LYS A 171 -20.80 -6.35 -24.66
C LYS A 171 -19.93 -5.10 -24.90
N LEU A 172 -18.63 -5.16 -24.62
CA LEU A 172 -17.71 -4.06 -24.99
C LEU A 172 -17.61 -3.90 -26.51
N THR A 173 -17.52 -5.01 -27.26
CA THR A 173 -17.43 -4.93 -28.71
C THR A 173 -18.70 -4.39 -29.35
N SER A 174 -19.89 -4.75 -28.86
CA SER A 174 -21.15 -4.25 -29.41
C SER A 174 -21.33 -2.75 -29.17
N THR A 175 -20.99 -2.26 -27.97
CA THR A 175 -21.10 -0.82 -27.66
C THR A 175 -20.09 0.02 -28.45
N ILE A 176 -18.85 -0.46 -28.61
CA ILE A 176 -17.85 0.24 -29.43
C ILE A 176 -18.26 0.26 -30.91
N ILE A 177 -18.86 -0.83 -31.41
CA ILE A 177 -19.38 -0.88 -32.79
C ILE A 177 -20.56 0.09 -32.98
N GLU A 178 -21.48 0.20 -32.03
CA GLU A 178 -22.58 1.17 -32.06
C GLU A 178 -22.09 2.63 -32.06
N GLU A 179 -21.11 2.96 -31.22
CA GLU A 179 -20.52 4.31 -31.19
C GLU A 179 -19.77 4.66 -32.49
N LEU A 180 -19.03 3.69 -33.06
CA LEU A 180 -18.30 3.89 -34.32
C LEU A 180 -19.25 4.01 -35.53
N THR A 181 -20.36 3.27 -35.54
CA THR A 181 -21.38 3.35 -36.59
C THR A 181 -22.18 4.66 -36.50
N ALA A 182 -22.48 5.15 -35.29
CA ALA A 182 -23.10 6.45 -35.07
C ALA A 182 -22.20 7.61 -35.53
N LYS A 183 -20.88 7.54 -35.29
CA LYS A 183 -19.91 8.53 -35.79
C LYS A 183 -19.80 8.50 -37.32
N LYS A 184 -19.87 7.32 -37.96
CA LYS A 184 -19.89 7.19 -39.44
C LYS A 184 -21.18 7.75 -40.07
N ARG A 185 -22.34 7.66 -39.40
CA ARG A 185 -23.59 8.27 -39.88
C ARG A 185 -23.53 9.80 -39.85
N LYS A 186 -23.03 10.39 -38.76
CA LYS A 186 -22.82 11.85 -38.65
C LYS A 186 -21.83 12.41 -39.69
N THR A 187 -20.79 11.67 -40.06
CA THR A 187 -19.85 12.11 -41.12
C THR A 187 -20.38 11.96 -42.54
N LYS A 188 -21.38 11.09 -42.75
CA LYS A 188 -22.06 10.95 -44.05
C LYS A 188 -23.17 11.98 -44.25
N GLU A 189 -23.83 12.41 -43.17
CA GLU A 189 -24.82 13.51 -43.18
C GLU A 189 -24.17 14.89 -43.41
N ILE A 190 -22.95 15.13 -42.91
CA ILE A 190 -22.21 16.38 -43.16
C ILE A 190 -21.70 16.49 -44.61
N ARG A 191 -21.80 15.43 -45.44
CA ARG A 191 -21.29 15.40 -46.82
C ARG A 191 -22.36 15.47 -47.90
N ILE A 192 -23.60 15.86 -47.56
CA ILE A 192 -24.70 16.00 -48.55
C ILE A 192 -25.26 17.44 -48.64
N GLU A 193 -24.89 18.37 -47.76
CA GLU A 193 -25.24 19.79 -47.92
C GLU A 193 -24.03 20.65 -48.31
N CYS A 194 -23.55 20.45 -49.53
CA CYS A 194 -22.91 21.53 -50.28
C CYS A 194 -23.25 21.33 -51.75
N ASN A 195 -24.27 22.06 -52.21
CA ASN A 195 -24.75 22.03 -53.58
C ASN A 195 -23.60 22.39 -54.53
N PHE A 196 -23.21 21.44 -55.36
CA PHE A 196 -22.04 21.49 -56.24
C PHE A 196 -22.26 22.33 -57.51
N ASP A 197 -23.25 23.23 -57.53
CA ASP A 197 -23.65 24.02 -58.71
C ASP A 197 -23.71 25.55 -58.49
N GLN A 198 -23.12 26.09 -57.42
CA GLN A 198 -23.13 27.56 -57.20
C GLN A 198 -21.81 28.25 -56.86
N CYS A 199 -20.65 27.58 -56.99
CA CYS A 199 -19.36 28.25 -56.92
C CYS A 199 -18.42 27.74 -58.01
N LYS A 200 -18.65 28.19 -59.26
CA LYS A 200 -17.72 27.97 -60.36
C LYS A 200 -17.10 29.23 -60.96
N ASP A 201 -17.36 30.42 -60.40
CA ASP A 201 -16.88 31.66 -61.05
C ASP A 201 -15.84 32.50 -60.27
N ASP A 202 -15.49 32.23 -59.01
CA ASP A 202 -14.69 33.20 -58.23
C ASP A 202 -13.33 32.71 -57.67
N MET A 203 -12.68 31.69 -58.26
CA MET A 203 -11.35 31.29 -57.75
C MET A 203 -10.34 30.83 -58.82
N TYR A 204 -10.41 31.43 -60.00
CA TYR A 204 -9.29 31.50 -60.95
C TYR A 204 -8.94 32.97 -61.21
N ASN A 205 -8.45 33.66 -60.18
CA ASN A 205 -7.64 34.88 -60.31
C ASN A 205 -7.08 35.26 -58.94
N GLU A 206 -5.91 34.71 -58.62
CA GLU A 206 -4.79 35.36 -57.92
C GLU A 206 -3.73 34.29 -57.62
N PHE A 207 -3.17 33.74 -58.70
CA PHE A 207 -1.90 33.04 -58.66
C PHE A 207 -1.09 33.54 -59.85
N ASN A 208 -0.68 34.82 -59.79
CA ASN A 208 0.42 35.37 -60.57
C ASN A 208 0.85 36.71 -59.99
N LEU A 209 2.16 36.95 -60.04
CA LEU A 209 2.98 38.03 -59.45
C LEU A 209 3.41 37.71 -58.01
N GLY A 210 4.66 37.43 -57.71
CA GLY A 210 5.88 37.52 -58.50
C GLY A 210 7.03 37.70 -57.52
N VAL A 211 8.00 36.79 -57.58
CA VAL A 211 9.34 36.96 -57.03
C VAL A 211 9.98 38.13 -57.78
N GLU A 212 10.63 39.07 -57.08
CA GLU A 212 12.00 39.57 -57.38
C GLU A 212 12.36 40.85 -56.59
N ASN A 213 13.50 40.76 -55.91
CA ASN A 213 14.62 41.71 -55.80
C ASN A 213 14.35 43.23 -55.73
N GLY A 214 14.86 43.82 -54.63
CA GLY A 214 15.05 45.26 -54.43
C GLY A 214 15.49 45.56 -53.02
#